data_AF-A0A3M2CCK7-F1
#
_entry.id   AF-A0A3M2CCK7-F1
#
_cell.length_a   1.000
_cell.length_b   1.000
_cell.length_c   1.000
_cell.angle_alpha   90.00
_cell.angle_beta   90.00
_cell.angle_gamma   90.00
#
_symmetry.space_group_name_H-M   'P 1'
#
loop_
_entity.id
_entity.type
_entity.pdbx_description
1 polymer ?
#
loop_
_entity_poly.entity_id
_entity_poly.type
_entity_poly.pdbx_seq_one_letter_code
_entity_poly.pdbx_strand_id
1 'polypeptide(L)'
;MLDATASTTENPPPPTLAPWFLFARGVGPKPDRVPTGPDEALWRLVAGGRGDWRQALPHPAPAGEAPLHPHAPDTAIEVWTERDLSAIHAASRLLARSPDEALHARVESAVAWHLAYTEPDNATGRPWAAHVFAARSIVLRDAGARLYAEHLLHACQVLEARPDALSAEILRDAAETLRAASAARA
;
A
#
# COMPACT_ATOMS: atom_id res chain seq x y z
N MET A 1 -32.91 40.76 -14.82
CA MET A 1 -32.60 39.65 -15.74
C MET A 1 -31.17 39.25 -15.45
N LEU A 2 -30.98 38.36 -14.47
CA LEU A 2 -29.68 37.88 -14.00
C LEU A 2 -29.70 36.36 -14.17
N ASP A 3 -29.11 35.88 -15.25
CA ASP A 3 -28.87 34.45 -15.46
C ASP A 3 -27.62 34.07 -14.65
N ALA A 4 -27.85 33.46 -13.48
CA ALA A 4 -26.83 32.78 -12.70
C ALA A 4 -26.87 31.28 -13.05
N THR A 5 -26.28 30.91 -14.18
CA THR A 5 -25.97 29.52 -14.48
C THR A 5 -24.75 29.11 -13.66
N ALA A 6 -25.00 28.75 -12.40
CA ALA A 6 -24.03 28.06 -11.57
C ALA A 6 -23.73 26.70 -12.23
N SER A 7 -22.62 26.66 -12.95
CA SER A 7 -22.03 25.42 -13.44
C SER A 7 -21.60 24.61 -12.22
N THR A 8 -22.43 23.67 -11.79
CA THR A 8 -22.05 22.59 -10.87
C THR A 8 -20.96 21.80 -11.57
N THR A 9 -19.70 22.15 -11.29
CA THR A 9 -18.58 21.24 -11.45
C THR A 9 -18.86 20.05 -10.54
N GLU A 10 -19.48 19.01 -11.08
CA GLU A 10 -19.53 17.70 -10.44
C GLU A 10 -18.10 17.35 -10.07
N ASN A 11 -17.82 17.25 -8.77
CA ASN A 11 -16.57 16.67 -8.31
C ASN A 11 -16.50 15.28 -8.94
N PRO A 12 -15.42 14.94 -9.67
CA PRO A 12 -15.26 13.59 -10.16
C PRO A 12 -15.40 12.64 -8.98
N PRO A 13 -16.10 11.49 -9.14
CA PRO A 13 -16.19 10.51 -8.07
C PRO A 13 -14.76 10.19 -7.58
N PRO A 14 -14.55 10.05 -6.26
CA PRO A 14 -13.23 9.77 -5.74
C PRO A 14 -12.67 8.55 -6.49
N PRO A 15 -11.41 8.61 -6.97
CA PRO A 15 -10.84 7.54 -7.78
C PRO A 15 -11.09 6.22 -7.07
N THR A 16 -11.70 5.28 -7.79
CA THR A 16 -12.00 3.94 -7.29
C THR A 16 -10.77 3.40 -6.58
N LEU A 17 -10.94 3.17 -5.29
CA LEU A 17 -9.87 3.02 -4.34
C LEU A 17 -9.29 1.60 -4.52
N ALA A 18 -8.15 1.50 -5.21
CA ALA A 18 -7.39 0.27 -5.46
C ALA A 18 -8.16 -0.88 -6.18
N PRO A 19 -8.63 -0.72 -7.44
CA PRO A 19 -9.43 -1.73 -8.12
C PRO A 19 -8.63 -3.01 -8.42
N TRP A 20 -7.32 -2.91 -8.65
CA TRP A 20 -6.46 -4.07 -8.81
C TRP A 20 -6.28 -4.87 -7.51
N PHE A 21 -6.29 -4.21 -6.34
CA PHE A 21 -6.32 -4.89 -5.04
C PHE A 21 -7.62 -5.66 -4.86
N LEU A 22 -8.77 -5.00 -5.07
CA LEU A 22 -10.07 -5.64 -4.92
C LEU A 22 -10.20 -6.84 -5.86
N PHE A 23 -9.77 -6.70 -7.12
CA PHE A 23 -9.71 -7.83 -8.05
C PHE A 23 -8.77 -8.95 -7.57
N ALA A 24 -7.59 -8.62 -7.02
CA ALA A 24 -6.69 -9.61 -6.43
C ALA A 24 -7.31 -10.35 -5.22
N ARG A 25 -8.26 -9.71 -4.54
CA ARG A 25 -9.07 -10.30 -3.46
C ARG A 25 -10.30 -11.08 -3.95
N GLY A 26 -10.53 -11.14 -5.27
CA GLY A 26 -11.74 -11.73 -5.84
C GLY A 26 -13.00 -10.88 -5.61
N VAL A 27 -12.83 -9.60 -5.30
CA VAL A 27 -13.90 -8.62 -5.07
C VAL A 27 -14.02 -7.73 -6.31
N GLY A 28 -15.08 -7.92 -7.08
CA GLY A 28 -15.36 -7.12 -8.28
C GLY A 28 -14.67 -7.60 -9.56
N PRO A 29 -14.96 -6.94 -10.69
CA PRO A 29 -14.45 -7.35 -12.00
C PRO A 29 -12.98 -6.99 -12.17
N LYS A 30 -12.33 -7.65 -13.14
CA LYS A 30 -10.99 -7.25 -13.59
C LYS A 30 -11.05 -5.81 -14.12
N PRO A 31 -10.15 -4.92 -13.69
CA PRO A 31 -10.09 -3.56 -14.24
C PRO A 31 -9.73 -3.60 -15.73
N ASP A 32 -10.48 -2.86 -16.55
CA ASP A 32 -10.23 -2.72 -17.99
C ASP A 32 -9.29 -1.54 -18.30
N ARG A 33 -8.37 -1.24 -17.37
CA ARG A 33 -7.43 -0.13 -17.48
C ARG A 33 -6.01 -0.55 -17.24
N VAL A 34 -5.08 0.15 -17.88
CA VAL A 34 -3.65 0.00 -17.60
C VAL A 34 -3.36 0.55 -16.19
N PRO A 35 -2.51 -0.13 -15.39
CA PRO A 35 -2.01 0.44 -14.15
C PRO A 35 -1.43 1.84 -14.36
N THR A 36 -1.85 2.76 -13.50
CA THR A 36 -1.42 4.17 -13.55
C THR A 36 -0.20 4.46 -12.70
N GLY A 37 0.28 3.47 -11.93
CA GLY A 37 1.46 3.61 -11.10
C GLY A 37 1.98 2.27 -10.55
N PRO A 38 3.10 2.31 -9.80
CA PRO A 38 3.79 1.13 -9.31
C PRO A 38 2.92 0.24 -8.42
N ASP A 39 2.09 0.85 -7.57
CA ASP A 39 1.16 0.18 -6.68
C ASP A 39 0.13 -0.68 -7.43
N GLU A 40 -0.53 -0.09 -8.43
CA GLU A 40 -1.48 -0.81 -9.28
C GLU A 40 -0.79 -1.87 -10.13
N ALA A 41 0.44 -1.61 -10.60
CA ALA A 41 1.21 -2.54 -11.41
C ALA A 41 1.58 -3.79 -10.59
N LEU A 42 1.99 -3.61 -9.33
CA LEU A 42 2.25 -4.71 -8.40
C LEU A 42 0.97 -5.47 -8.06
N TRP A 43 -0.15 -4.80 -7.77
CA TRP A 43 -1.42 -5.47 -7.53
C TRP A 43 -1.91 -6.27 -8.74
N ARG A 44 -1.67 -5.79 -9.96
CA ARG A 44 -1.92 -6.55 -11.19
C ARG A 44 -1.07 -7.83 -11.24
N LEU A 45 0.20 -7.78 -10.82
CA LEU A 45 1.05 -8.97 -10.72
C LEU A 45 0.53 -9.94 -9.65
N VAL A 46 0.06 -9.43 -8.51
CA VAL A 46 -0.56 -10.25 -7.47
C VAL A 46 -1.79 -10.97 -8.01
N ALA A 47 -2.68 -10.27 -8.72
CA ALA A 47 -3.91 -10.83 -9.28
C ALA A 47 -3.65 -11.83 -10.43
N GLY A 48 -2.75 -11.49 -11.35
CA GLY A 48 -2.51 -12.30 -12.56
C GLY A 48 -1.45 -13.40 -12.40
N GLY A 49 -0.58 -13.29 -11.40
CA GLY A 49 0.47 -14.26 -11.10
C GLY A 49 1.56 -14.41 -12.17
N ARG A 50 1.69 -13.46 -13.10
CA ARG A 50 2.67 -13.48 -14.19
C ARG A 50 3.28 -12.09 -14.37
N GLY A 51 4.60 -12.05 -14.61
CA GLY A 51 5.37 -10.83 -14.89
C GLY A 51 6.55 -10.67 -13.94
N ASP A 52 7.41 -9.68 -14.23
CA ASP A 52 8.57 -9.33 -13.42
C ASP A 52 8.26 -8.07 -12.61
N TRP A 53 8.38 -8.15 -11.29
CA TRP A 53 8.15 -7.01 -10.39
C TRP A 53 9.11 -5.85 -10.69
N ARG A 54 10.29 -6.13 -11.28
CA ARG A 54 11.27 -5.11 -11.67
C ARG A 54 10.74 -4.18 -12.76
N GLN A 55 9.74 -4.61 -13.53
CA GLN A 55 9.06 -3.77 -14.52
C GLN A 55 7.95 -2.91 -13.90
N ALA A 56 7.48 -3.27 -12.70
CA ALA A 56 6.46 -2.51 -11.98
C ALA A 56 7.05 -1.41 -11.10
N LEU A 57 8.32 -1.54 -10.69
CA LEU A 57 9.03 -0.56 -9.88
C LEU A 57 9.98 0.30 -10.74
N PRO A 58 10.23 1.57 -10.37
CA PRO A 58 11.20 2.40 -11.05
C PRO A 58 12.62 1.82 -10.94
N HIS A 59 13.38 1.89 -12.03
CA HIS A 59 14.78 1.46 -12.11
C HIS A 59 15.68 2.68 -12.42
N PRO A 60 16.87 2.79 -11.80
CA PRO A 60 17.44 1.91 -10.77
C PRO A 60 16.88 2.14 -9.37
N ALA A 61 16.99 1.11 -8.51
CA ALA A 61 16.78 1.30 -7.08
C ALA A 61 17.83 2.31 -6.57
N PRO A 62 17.44 3.32 -5.77
CA PRO A 62 18.40 4.25 -5.18
C PRO A 62 19.41 3.52 -4.30
N ALA A 63 20.61 4.07 -4.16
CA ALA A 63 21.56 3.58 -3.16
C ALA A 63 21.02 3.91 -1.75
N GLY A 64 21.01 2.92 -0.85
CA GLY A 64 20.58 3.08 0.53
C GLY A 64 19.08 2.84 0.78
N GLU A 65 18.58 3.40 1.88
CA GLU A 65 17.17 3.36 2.27
C GLU A 65 16.37 4.33 1.40
N ALA A 66 15.32 3.83 0.74
CA ALA A 66 14.51 4.63 -0.16
C ALA A 66 13.07 4.08 -0.27
N PRO A 67 12.06 4.95 -0.44
CA PRO A 67 10.67 4.52 -0.68
C PRO A 67 10.59 3.66 -1.94
N LEU A 68 9.57 2.82 -2.12
CA LEU A 68 9.47 1.93 -3.29
C LEU A 68 9.43 2.70 -4.62
N HIS A 69 8.79 3.86 -4.64
CA HIS A 69 8.81 4.79 -5.75
C HIS A 69 9.04 6.25 -5.30
N PRO A 70 9.74 7.06 -6.12
CA PRO A 70 10.10 8.41 -5.74
C PRO A 70 8.86 9.32 -5.66
N HIS A 71 8.89 10.26 -4.73
CA HIS A 71 7.88 11.31 -4.61
C HIS A 71 8.03 12.32 -5.75
N ALA A 72 6.96 12.47 -6.55
CA ALA A 72 6.93 13.46 -7.61
C ALA A 72 6.53 14.83 -7.04
N PRO A 73 7.16 15.95 -7.46
CA PRO A 73 6.88 17.28 -6.90
C PRO A 73 5.43 17.77 -7.03
N ASP A 74 4.67 17.21 -7.97
CA ASP A 74 3.29 17.56 -8.29
C ASP A 74 2.26 16.65 -7.60
N THR A 75 2.71 15.68 -6.80
CA THR A 75 1.84 14.75 -6.09
C THR A 75 1.74 15.15 -4.62
N ALA A 76 0.52 15.26 -4.08
CA ALA A 76 0.30 15.46 -2.65
C ALA A 76 1.00 14.35 -1.84
N ILE A 77 1.65 14.71 -0.74
CA ILE A 77 2.49 13.79 0.02
C ILE A 77 1.68 12.59 0.52
N GLU A 78 0.46 12.80 0.98
CA GLU A 78 -0.46 11.78 1.49
C GLU A 78 -0.87 10.80 0.37
N VAL A 79 -1.14 11.32 -0.83
CA VAL A 79 -1.46 10.47 -2.00
C VAL A 79 -0.26 9.60 -2.37
N TRP A 80 0.93 10.19 -2.38
CA TRP A 80 2.16 9.44 -2.64
C TRP A 80 2.43 8.39 -1.56
N THR A 81 2.36 8.75 -0.28
CA THR A 81 2.54 7.84 0.85
C THR A 81 1.56 6.68 0.79
N GLU A 82 0.30 6.93 0.42
CA GLU A 82 -0.70 5.88 0.26
C GLU A 82 -0.32 4.88 -0.82
N ARG A 83 0.12 5.39 -1.97
CA ARG A 83 0.56 4.54 -3.07
C ARG A 83 1.80 3.75 -2.68
N ASP A 84 2.74 4.32 -1.94
CA ASP A 84 3.99 3.62 -1.60
C ASP A 84 3.72 2.51 -0.59
N LEU A 85 2.90 2.78 0.42
CA LEU A 85 2.45 1.77 1.38
C LEU A 85 1.60 0.68 0.69
N SER A 86 0.73 1.03 -0.27
CA SER A 86 -0.02 0.06 -1.08
C SER A 86 0.91 -0.83 -1.91
N ALA A 87 1.95 -0.25 -2.51
CA ALA A 87 2.98 -0.99 -3.24
C ALA A 87 3.76 -1.95 -2.31
N ILE A 88 4.12 -1.51 -1.09
CA ILE A 88 4.77 -2.36 -0.08
C ILE A 88 3.86 -3.53 0.29
N HIS A 89 2.56 -3.27 0.46
CA HIS A 89 1.57 -4.32 0.72
C HIS A 89 1.57 -5.34 -0.43
N ALA A 90 1.42 -4.89 -1.68
CA ALA A 90 1.41 -5.77 -2.85
C ALA A 90 2.71 -6.58 -2.99
N ALA A 91 3.87 -5.95 -2.79
CA ALA A 91 5.18 -6.60 -2.83
C ALA A 91 5.31 -7.69 -1.77
N SER A 92 4.80 -7.46 -0.55
CA SER A 92 4.77 -8.48 0.51
C SER A 92 3.94 -9.72 0.11
N ARG A 93 2.86 -9.53 -0.66
CA ARG A 93 2.04 -10.63 -1.20
C ARG A 93 2.78 -11.42 -2.28
N LEU A 94 3.57 -10.76 -3.11
CA LEU A 94 4.44 -11.44 -4.08
C LEU A 94 5.50 -12.28 -3.36
N LEU A 95 6.16 -11.73 -2.33
CA LEU A 95 7.16 -12.43 -1.53
C LEU A 95 6.59 -13.66 -0.80
N ALA A 96 5.36 -13.56 -0.28
CA ALA A 96 4.68 -14.69 0.36
C ALA A 96 4.39 -15.84 -0.62
N ARG A 97 4.22 -15.53 -1.91
CA ARG A 97 3.96 -16.53 -2.96
C ARG A 97 5.24 -17.11 -3.57
N SER A 98 6.24 -16.27 -3.75
CA SER A 98 7.51 -16.62 -4.39
C SER A 98 8.62 -15.76 -3.77
N PRO A 99 9.41 -16.32 -2.84
CA PRO A 99 10.53 -15.59 -2.26
C PRO A 99 11.51 -15.11 -3.34
N ASP A 100 11.84 -13.82 -3.31
CA ASP A 100 12.86 -13.18 -4.16
C ASP A 100 13.68 -12.26 -3.25
N GLU A 101 14.98 -12.54 -3.12
CA GLU A 101 15.89 -11.82 -2.22
C GLU A 101 16.01 -10.33 -2.59
N ALA A 102 16.02 -10.01 -3.88
CA ALA A 102 16.12 -8.63 -4.34
C ALA A 102 14.83 -7.85 -4.05
N LEU A 103 13.67 -8.46 -4.24
CA LEU A 103 12.40 -7.84 -3.85
C LEU A 103 12.30 -7.68 -2.33
N HIS A 104 12.76 -8.67 -1.57
CA HIS A 104 12.78 -8.60 -0.11
C HIS A 104 13.66 -7.44 0.36
N ALA A 105 14.89 -7.34 -0.13
CA ALA A 105 15.78 -6.23 0.19
C ALA A 105 15.17 -4.87 -0.20
N ARG A 106 14.45 -4.82 -1.32
CA ARG A 106 13.79 -3.59 -1.78
C ARG A 106 12.64 -3.16 -0.86
N VAL A 107 11.84 -4.12 -0.39
CA VAL A 107 10.77 -3.88 0.58
C VAL A 107 11.35 -3.44 1.92
N GLU A 108 12.39 -4.11 2.42
CA GLU A 108 13.03 -3.74 3.70
C GLU A 108 13.65 -2.34 3.65
N SER A 109 14.25 -1.95 2.52
CA SER A 109 14.75 -0.58 2.30
C SER A 109 13.62 0.47 2.35
N ALA A 110 12.47 0.20 1.74
CA ALA A 110 11.33 1.11 1.76
C ALA A 110 10.67 1.19 3.15
N VAL A 111 10.57 0.06 3.85
CA VAL A 111 10.07 0.02 5.23
C VAL A 111 10.98 0.83 6.15
N ALA A 112 12.30 0.66 6.06
CA ALA A 112 13.25 1.44 6.84
C ALA A 112 13.13 2.94 6.55
N TRP A 113 13.01 3.32 5.27
CA TRP A 113 12.79 4.70 4.89
C TRP A 113 11.50 5.28 5.51
N HIS A 114 10.38 4.57 5.44
CA HIS A 114 9.13 5.06 6.03
C HIS A 114 9.23 5.26 7.54
N LEU A 115 9.90 4.35 8.26
CA LEU A 115 10.13 4.49 9.70
C LEU A 115 11.00 5.70 10.06
N ALA A 116 11.92 6.08 9.19
CA ALA A 116 12.83 7.20 9.41
C ALA A 116 12.24 8.55 9.00
N TYR A 117 11.42 8.59 7.94
CA TYR A 117 11.08 9.84 7.24
C TYR A 117 9.59 10.13 7.11
N THR A 118 8.69 9.16 7.38
CA THR A 118 7.25 9.43 7.25
C THR A 118 6.69 9.97 8.56
N GLU A 119 6.25 11.22 8.51
CA GLU A 119 5.61 11.86 9.65
C GLU A 119 4.19 11.29 9.89
N PRO A 120 3.71 11.23 11.14
CA PRO A 120 2.40 10.66 11.47
C PRO A 120 1.19 11.38 10.86
N ASP A 121 1.32 12.65 10.49
CA ASP A 121 0.28 13.43 9.84
C ASP A 121 0.17 13.15 8.33
N ASN A 122 1.19 12.52 7.74
CA ASN A 122 1.16 12.02 6.36
C ASN A 122 0.44 10.66 6.23
N ALA A 123 -0.24 10.21 7.29
CA ALA A 123 -0.99 8.97 7.28
C ALA A 123 -2.25 9.04 6.42
N THR A 124 -2.50 7.96 5.69
CA THR A 124 -3.34 7.97 4.48
C THR A 124 -4.79 7.61 4.77
N GLY A 125 -5.15 7.49 6.06
CA GLY A 125 -6.43 6.95 6.50
C GLY A 125 -6.65 5.47 6.14
N ARG A 126 -5.65 4.78 5.55
CA ARG A 126 -5.75 3.37 5.16
C ARG A 126 -4.59 2.55 5.72
N PRO A 127 -4.85 1.30 6.20
CA PRO A 127 -3.85 0.50 6.90
C PRO A 127 -2.96 -0.29 5.93
N TRP A 128 -2.58 0.30 4.79
CA TRP A 128 -1.70 -0.35 3.83
C TRP A 128 -0.36 -0.73 4.50
N ALA A 129 0.13 -1.93 4.17
CA ALA A 129 1.35 -2.52 4.72
C ALA A 129 1.43 -2.64 6.27
N ALA A 130 0.35 -2.41 7.04
CA ALA A 130 0.40 -2.49 8.50
C ALA A 130 0.96 -3.83 9.03
N HIS A 131 0.68 -4.95 8.35
CA HIS A 131 1.24 -6.27 8.70
C HIS A 131 2.74 -6.38 8.48
N VAL A 132 3.31 -5.65 7.52
CA VAL A 132 4.75 -5.67 7.24
C VAL A 132 5.50 -5.04 8.41
N PHE A 133 5.05 -3.87 8.87
CA PHE A 133 5.61 -3.21 10.06
C PHE A 133 5.38 -4.05 11.34
N ALA A 134 4.19 -4.63 11.52
CA ALA A 134 3.93 -5.52 12.65
C ALA A 134 4.85 -6.74 12.65
N ALA A 135 5.05 -7.41 11.51
CA ALA A 135 5.95 -8.55 11.39
C ALA A 135 7.41 -8.16 11.68
N ARG A 136 7.87 -7.02 11.14
CA ARG A 136 9.21 -6.47 11.41
C ARG A 136 9.41 -6.19 12.89
N SER A 137 8.41 -5.62 13.57
CA SER A 137 8.48 -5.35 15.01
C SER A 137 8.72 -6.61 15.85
N ILE A 138 8.17 -7.75 15.43
CA ILE A 138 8.35 -9.03 16.13
C ILE A 138 9.71 -9.64 15.79
N VAL A 139 10.06 -9.69 14.51
CA VAL A 139 11.29 -10.35 14.03
C VAL A 139 12.55 -9.59 14.47
N LEU A 140 12.54 -8.26 14.37
CA LEU A 140 13.68 -7.41 14.69
C LEU A 140 13.60 -6.75 16.07
N ARG A 141 12.52 -6.97 16.82
CA ARG A 141 12.25 -6.27 18.11
C ARG A 141 12.26 -4.74 17.96
N ASP A 142 11.78 -4.27 16.81
CA ASP A 142 11.76 -2.87 16.42
C ASP A 142 10.52 -2.15 16.97
N ALA A 143 10.71 -1.35 18.02
CA ALA A 143 9.62 -0.59 18.64
C ALA A 143 9.06 0.50 17.72
N GLY A 144 9.88 1.07 16.83
CA GLY A 144 9.43 2.05 15.84
C GLY A 144 8.46 1.42 14.85
N ALA A 145 8.80 0.23 14.36
CA ALA A 145 7.90 -0.54 13.48
C ALA A 145 6.57 -0.88 14.16
N ARG A 146 6.58 -1.20 15.47
CA ARG A 146 5.35 -1.42 16.23
C ARG A 146 4.49 -0.16 16.28
N LEU A 147 5.06 0.97 16.68
CA LEU A 147 4.33 2.24 16.79
C LEU A 147 3.78 2.68 15.43
N TYR A 148 4.54 2.49 14.35
CA TYR A 148 4.07 2.80 13.00
C TYR A 148 2.90 1.92 12.57
N ALA A 149 2.94 0.61 12.86
CA ALA A 149 1.82 -0.28 12.60
C ALA A 149 0.56 0.10 13.40
N GLU A 150 0.71 0.39 14.71
CA GLU A 150 -0.38 0.86 15.56
C GLU A 150 -0.97 2.18 15.05
N HIS A 151 -0.11 3.09 14.58
CA HIS A 151 -0.52 4.36 14.00
C HIS A 151 -1.35 4.18 12.72
N LEU A 152 -0.93 3.31 11.79
CA LEU A 152 -1.71 2.99 10.58
C LEU A 152 -3.09 2.39 10.91
N LEU A 153 -3.18 1.55 11.95
CA LEU A 153 -4.44 0.99 12.43
C LEU A 153 -5.33 2.06 13.07
N HIS A 154 -4.74 2.97 13.85
CA HIS A 154 -5.48 4.07 14.46
C HIS A 154 -6.01 5.03 13.39
N ALA A 155 -5.17 5.42 12.43
CA ALA A 155 -5.49 6.38 11.38
C ALA A 155 -6.74 5.96 10.56
N CYS A 156 -6.89 4.67 10.25
CA CYS A 156 -8.06 4.19 9.50
C CYS A 156 -9.37 4.14 10.31
N GLN A 157 -9.31 4.45 11.62
CA GLN A 157 -10.46 4.50 12.51
C GLN A 157 -10.81 5.92 12.96
N VAL A 158 -9.95 6.92 12.74
CA VAL A 158 -10.11 8.27 13.31
C VAL A 158 -11.45 8.91 12.92
N LEU A 159 -11.91 8.75 11.67
CA LEU A 159 -13.10 9.44 11.18
C LEU A 159 -14.42 8.77 11.59
N GLU A 160 -14.49 7.43 11.59
CA GLU A 160 -15.74 6.69 11.81
C GLU A 160 -15.74 5.78 13.05
N ALA A 161 -14.67 5.80 13.86
CA ALA A 161 -14.41 4.84 14.94
C ALA A 161 -14.36 3.36 14.48
N ARG A 162 -14.40 3.13 13.18
CA ARG A 162 -14.30 1.82 12.52
C ARG A 162 -13.64 1.99 11.15
N PRO A 163 -12.96 0.96 10.62
CA PRO A 163 -12.47 0.98 9.25
C PRO A 163 -13.64 1.06 8.25
N ASP A 164 -13.47 1.83 7.19
CA ASP A 164 -14.33 1.75 6.01
C ASP A 164 -14.25 0.37 5.33
N ALA A 165 -15.11 0.12 4.33
CA ALA A 165 -15.17 -1.18 3.66
C ALA A 165 -13.86 -1.59 2.98
N LEU A 166 -13.14 -0.65 2.34
CA LEU A 166 -11.85 -0.95 1.74
C LEU A 166 -10.80 -1.19 2.83
N SER A 167 -10.76 -0.35 3.85
CA SER A 167 -9.83 -0.50 4.98
C SER A 167 -10.03 -1.85 5.69
N ALA A 168 -11.28 -2.31 5.86
CA ALA A 168 -11.59 -3.65 6.37
C ALA A 168 -11.04 -4.77 5.47
N GLU A 169 -11.14 -4.64 4.15
CA GLU A 169 -10.57 -5.59 3.19
C GLU A 169 -9.04 -5.62 3.24
N ILE A 170 -8.38 -4.46 3.39
CA ILE A 170 -6.93 -4.35 3.56
C ILE A 170 -6.51 -5.07 4.85
N LEU A 171 -7.20 -4.84 5.96
CA LEU A 171 -6.93 -5.50 7.25
C LEU A 171 -7.14 -7.01 7.18
N ARG A 172 -8.16 -7.47 6.44
CA ARG A 172 -8.42 -8.89 6.21
C ARG A 172 -7.25 -9.55 5.48
N ASP A 173 -6.77 -8.96 4.38
CA ASP A 173 -5.63 -9.48 3.62
C ASP A 173 -4.33 -9.46 4.43
N ALA A 174 -4.10 -8.39 5.20
CA ALA A 174 -2.98 -8.25 6.13
C ALA A 174 -2.98 -9.37 7.19
N ALA A 175 -4.13 -9.65 7.82
CA ALA A 175 -4.28 -10.71 8.81
C ALA A 175 -4.10 -12.11 8.20
N GLU A 176 -4.64 -12.38 7.01
CA GLU A 176 -4.43 -13.63 6.29
C GLU A 176 -2.94 -13.86 5.99
N THR A 177 -2.23 -12.82 5.57
CA THR A 177 -0.80 -12.88 5.28
C THR A 177 0.03 -13.22 6.53
N LEU A 178 -0.28 -12.60 7.69
CA LEU A 178 0.38 -12.93 8.96
C LEU A 178 0.11 -14.36 9.43
N ARG A 179 -1.12 -14.86 9.28
CA ARG A 179 -1.47 -16.26 9.62
C ARG A 179 -0.70 -17.25 8.76
N ALA A 180 -0.63 -17.01 7.46
CA ALA A 180 0.14 -17.86 6.54
C ALA A 180 1.64 -17.87 6.90
N ALA A 181 2.22 -16.71 7.19
CA ALA A 181 3.61 -16.61 7.61
C ALA A 181 3.90 -17.30 8.95
N SER A 182 2.94 -17.26 9.89
CA SER A 182 3.06 -17.95 11.18
C SER A 182 2.98 -19.46 11.00
N ALA A 183 2.07 -19.95 10.16
CA ALA A 183 1.92 -21.38 9.86
C ALA A 183 3.16 -21.96 9.15
N ALA A 184 3.83 -21.20 8.29
CA ALA A 184 5.06 -21.63 7.62
C ALA A 184 6.29 -21.75 8.56
N ARG A 185 6.19 -21.25 9.80
CA ARG A 185 7.27 -21.29 10.81
C ARG A 185 7.06 -22.34 11.91
N ALA A 186 5.88 -22.96 11.95
CA ALA A 186 5.51 -23.99 12.93
C ALA A 186 5.90 -25.38 12.42
#